data_AF-A0A413YU42-F1
#
_entry.id   AF-A0A413YU42-F1
#
_cell.length_a   1.000
_cell.length_b   1.000
_cell.length_c   1.000
_cell.angle_alpha   90.00
_cell.angle_beta   90.00
_cell.angle_gamma   90.00
#
_symmetry.space_group_name_H-M   'P 1'
#
loop_
_entity.id
_entity.type
_entity.pdbx_description
1 polymer ?
#
loop_
_entity_poly.entity_id
_entity_poly.type
_entity_poly.pdbx_seq_one_letter_code
_entity_poly.pdbx_strand_id
1 'polypeptide(L)'
;MADLSQSPAEIFTPNNPNVVLTNINGYEVPTLELSDKRGSYIAIPALNKELSDIAKQFINGHYITEIDYDKFNGKVAIIKAYYQH
;
A
#
# COMPACT_ATOMS: atom_id res chain seq x y z
N MET A 1 -8.43 9.14 10.30
CA MET A 1 -8.12 7.74 9.93
C MET A 1 -9.45 7.02 9.89
N ALA A 2 -9.96 6.73 8.69
CA ALA A 2 -11.18 5.95 8.55
C ALA A 2 -10.83 4.47 8.72
N ASP A 3 -11.71 3.70 9.37
CA ASP A 3 -11.59 2.25 9.34
C ASP A 3 -12.07 1.76 7.96
N LEU A 4 -11.29 0.89 7.34
CA LEU A 4 -11.65 0.27 6.06
C LEU A 4 -12.92 -0.56 6.25
N SER A 5 -13.82 -0.50 5.27
CA SER A 5 -15.03 -1.33 5.23
C SER A 5 -14.75 -2.77 4.79
N GLN A 6 -13.57 -3.03 4.24
CA GLN A 6 -13.15 -4.34 3.73
C GLN A 6 -11.79 -4.72 4.29
N SER A 7 -11.55 -6.01 4.47
CA SER A 7 -10.26 -6.51 4.95
C SER A 7 -9.19 -6.37 3.86
N PRO A 8 -7.91 -6.21 4.22
CA PRO A 8 -6.83 -6.19 3.23
C PRO A 8 -6.81 -7.46 2.36
N ALA A 9 -7.16 -8.64 2.90
CA ALA A 9 -7.21 -9.87 2.11
C ALA A 9 -8.26 -9.82 0.97
N GLU A 10 -9.38 -9.12 1.18
CA GLU A 10 -10.39 -8.91 0.13
C GLU A 10 -9.94 -7.89 -0.91
N ILE A 11 -9.22 -6.85 -0.47
CA ILE A 11 -8.70 -5.78 -1.33
C ILE A 11 -7.60 -6.34 -2.26
N PHE A 12 -6.65 -7.09 -1.69
CA PHE A 12 -5.53 -7.72 -2.39
C PHE A 12 -5.84 -9.13 -2.90
N THR A 13 -7.11 -9.44 -3.19
CA THR A 13 -7.51 -10.75 -3.70
C THR A 13 -6.79 -11.08 -5.01
N PRO A 14 -6.28 -12.32 -5.19
CA PRO A 14 -5.54 -12.70 -6.41
C PRO A 14 -6.38 -12.65 -7.69
N ASN A 15 -7.71 -12.54 -7.57
CA ASN A 15 -8.61 -12.37 -8.71
C ASN A 15 -8.78 -10.90 -9.14
N ASN A 16 -8.18 -9.94 -8.42
CA ASN A 16 -8.22 -8.54 -8.81
C ASN A 16 -7.07 -8.29 -9.82
N PRO A 17 -7.38 -8.04 -11.11
CA PRO A 17 -6.36 -7.93 -12.16
C PRO A 17 -5.44 -6.70 -12.00
N ASN A 18 -5.79 -5.77 -11.10
CA ASN A 18 -4.99 -4.59 -10.81
C ASN A 18 -3.94 -4.84 -9.71
N VAL A 19 -3.99 -6.01 -9.05
CA VAL A 19 -2.99 -6.38 -8.04
C VAL A 19 -1.70 -6.78 -8.76
N VAL A 20 -0.62 -6.09 -8.43
CA VAL A 20 0.73 -6.37 -8.94
C VAL A 20 1.60 -6.84 -7.80
N LEU A 21 2.35 -7.93 -8.01
CA LEU A 21 3.37 -8.37 -7.06
C LEU A 21 4.60 -7.47 -7.19
N THR A 22 4.94 -6.77 -6.11
CA THR A 22 6.06 -5.85 -6.06
C THR A 22 7.06 -6.34 -5.02
N ASN A 23 8.35 -6.29 -5.37
CA ASN A 23 9.41 -6.53 -4.39
C ASN A 23 9.64 -5.26 -3.57
N ILE A 24 9.43 -5.34 -2.26
CA ILE A 24 9.65 -4.26 -1.31
C ILE A 24 10.59 -4.79 -0.22
N ASN A 25 11.79 -4.22 -0.13
CA ASN A 25 12.82 -4.63 0.84
C ASN A 25 13.10 -6.16 0.83
N GLY A 26 13.05 -6.80 -0.35
CA GLY A 26 13.26 -8.24 -0.49
C GLY A 26 12.01 -9.11 -0.30
N TYR A 27 10.88 -8.53 0.13
CA TYR A 27 9.60 -9.22 0.25
C TYR A 27 8.75 -9.02 -0.99
N GLU A 28 8.29 -10.11 -1.59
CA GLU A 28 7.28 -10.06 -2.64
C GLU A 28 5.90 -9.88 -1.99
N VAL A 29 5.27 -8.73 -2.26
CA VAL A 29 3.98 -8.38 -1.67
C VAL A 29 2.99 -7.93 -2.75
N PRO A 30 1.69 -8.27 -2.61
CA PRO A 30 0.68 -7.76 -3.51
C PRO A 30 0.47 -6.27 -3.24
N THR A 31 0.47 -5.49 -4.31
CA THR A 31 0.32 -4.04 -4.29
C THR A 31 -0.75 -3.60 -5.26
N LEU A 32 -1.38 -2.47 -4.98
CA LEU A 32 -2.41 -1.88 -5.82
C LEU A 32 -2.14 -0.40 -6.00
N GLU A 33 -2.12 0.07 -7.24
CA GLU A 33 -2.07 1.50 -7.51
C GLU A 33 -3.48 2.08 -7.46
N LEU A 34 -3.69 3.02 -6.54
CA LEU A 34 -4.96 3.66 -6.27
C LEU A 34 -4.77 5.18 -6.22
N SER A 35 -5.87 5.91 -6.19
CA SER A 35 -5.86 7.36 -6.04
C SER A 35 -7.03 7.82 -5.19
N ASP A 36 -6.78 8.82 -4.34
CA ASP A 36 -7.78 9.49 -3.52
C ASP A 36 -7.63 11.01 -3.67
N LYS A 37 -8.40 11.81 -2.93
CA LYS A 37 -8.34 13.28 -2.93
C LYS A 37 -6.95 13.84 -2.63
N ARG A 38 -6.09 13.06 -1.96
CA ARG A 38 -4.69 13.44 -1.66
C ARG A 38 -3.73 13.21 -2.85
N GLY A 39 -4.11 12.38 -3.81
CA GLY A 39 -3.27 11.99 -4.95
C GLY A 39 -3.19 10.49 -5.16
N SER A 40 -2.29 10.07 -6.05
CA SER A 40 -2.01 8.67 -6.37
C SER A 40 -1.08 8.03 -5.33
N TYR A 41 -1.32 6.76 -5.03
CA TYR A 41 -0.55 6.00 -4.07
C TYR A 41 -0.53 4.51 -4.40
N ILE A 42 0.52 3.83 -3.94
CA ILE A 42 0.60 2.38 -3.92
C ILE A 42 0.06 1.90 -2.56
N ALA A 43 -1.04 1.16 -2.59
CA ALA A 43 -1.57 0.45 -1.44
C ALA A 43 -0.80 -0.85 -1.23
N ILE A 44 -0.28 -1.03 -0.01
CA ILE A 44 0.54 -2.18 0.39
C ILE A 44 -0.07 -2.77 1.67
N PRO A 45 -0.26 -4.09 1.79
CA PRO A 45 -0.74 -4.68 3.02
C PRO A 45 0.32 -4.55 4.14
N ALA A 46 -0.12 -4.12 5.31
CA ALA A 46 0.74 -3.90 6.48
C ALA A 46 1.12 -5.22 7.18
N LEU A 47 1.77 -6.14 6.46
CA LEU A 47 2.11 -7.47 6.96
C LEU A 47 3.31 -7.46 7.91
N ASN A 48 4.30 -6.60 7.62
CA ASN A 48 5.56 -6.49 8.37
C ASN A 48 5.97 -5.03 8.53
N LYS A 49 6.68 -4.72 9.61
CA LYS A 49 7.20 -3.36 9.88
C LYS A 49 8.15 -2.86 8.79
N GLU A 50 8.92 -3.76 8.17
CA GLU A 50 9.85 -3.42 7.09
C GLU A 50 9.14 -2.87 5.84
N LEU A 51 7.84 -3.13 5.67
CA LEU A 51 7.05 -2.58 4.57
C LEU A 51 6.62 -1.13 4.81
N SER A 52 6.70 -0.64 6.06
CA SER A 52 6.35 0.74 6.41
C SER A 52 7.50 1.73 6.27
N ASP A 53 8.74 1.26 6.25
CA ASP A 53 9.94 2.11 6.15
C ASP A 53 10.36 2.34 4.69
N ILE A 54 9.40 2.73 3.85
CA ILE A 54 9.58 2.87 2.39
C ILE A 54 9.46 4.32 1.91
N ALA A 55 9.34 5.28 2.84
CA ALA A 55 9.40 6.69 2.51
C ALA A 55 10.75 7.03 1.86
N LYS A 56 10.74 7.87 0.82
CA LYS A 56 11.93 8.27 0.04
C LYS A 56 12.62 7.13 -0.70
N GLN A 57 11.93 6.01 -0.90
CA GLN A 57 12.40 4.90 -1.73
C GLN A 57 11.65 4.89 -3.07
N PHE A 58 12.21 4.18 -4.06
CA PHE A 58 11.52 3.90 -5.32
C PHE A 58 10.80 2.56 -5.20
N ILE A 59 9.49 2.57 -5.42
CA ILE A 59 8.65 1.36 -5.42
C ILE A 59 7.90 1.32 -6.75
N ASN A 60 8.04 0.21 -7.49
CA ASN A 60 7.45 0.05 -8.83
C ASN A 60 7.78 1.20 -9.81
N GLY A 61 8.98 1.81 -9.68
CA GLY A 61 9.39 2.96 -10.50
C GLY A 61 8.88 4.33 -10.01
N HIS A 62 8.09 4.38 -8.94
CA HIS A 62 7.57 5.61 -8.36
C HIS A 62 8.37 6.05 -7.13
N TYR A 63 8.74 7.33 -7.07
CA TYR A 63 9.40 7.90 -5.90
C TYR A 63 8.38 8.19 -4.80
N ILE A 64 8.48 7.47 -3.69
CA ILE A 64 7.54 7.61 -2.58
C ILE A 64 7.90 8.83 -1.75
N THR A 65 7.00 9.80 -1.70
CA THR A 65 7.21 11.09 -1.02
C THR A 65 6.56 11.14 0.36
N GLU A 66 5.46 10.40 0.55
CA GLU A 66 4.67 10.41 1.78
C GLU A 66 4.10 9.03 2.07
N ILE A 67 4.01 8.67 3.36
CA ILE A 67 3.39 7.43 3.83
C ILE A 67 2.22 7.79 4.74
N ASP A 68 1.06 7.19 4.47
CA ASP A 68 -0.11 7.22 5.34
C ASP A 68 -0.58 5.79 5.64
N TYR A 69 -1.54 5.63 6.55
CA TYR A 69 -1.96 4.32 7.03
C TYR A 69 -3.46 4.27 7.19
N ASP A 70 -4.08 3.26 6.58
CA ASP A 70 -5.45 2.89 6.88
C ASP A 70 -5.50 1.76 7.91
N LYS A 71 -6.54 1.82 8.73
CA LYS A 71 -6.81 0.83 9.77
C LYS A 71 -7.97 -0.07 9.35
N PHE A 72 -7.92 -1.32 9.79
CA PHE A 72 -9.03 -2.26 9.76
C PHE A 72 -9.16 -2.91 11.13
N ASN A 73 -10.35 -2.83 11.73
CA ASN A 73 -10.60 -3.21 13.12
C ASN A 73 -9.61 -2.55 14.10
N GLY A 74 -9.31 -1.26 13.89
CA GLY A 74 -8.40 -0.48 14.75
C GLY A 74 -6.91 -0.84 14.62
N LYS A 75 -6.53 -1.79 13.77
CA LYS A 75 -5.13 -2.16 13.49
C LYS A 75 -4.71 -1.62 12.13
N VAL A 76 -3.45 -1.19 12.00
CA VAL A 76 -2.90 -0.78 10.71
C VAL A 76 -2.97 -1.97 9.75
N ALA A 77 -3.63 -1.76 8.61
CA ALA A 77 -3.96 -2.81 7.66
C ALA A 77 -3.39 -2.53 6.27
N ILE A 78 -3.37 -1.25 5.87
CA ILE A 78 -2.85 -0.82 4.58
C ILE A 78 -1.91 0.36 4.79
N ILE A 79 -0.76 0.29 4.13
CA ILE A 79 0.21 1.36 3.99
C ILE A 79 -0.09 2.04 2.66
N LYS A 80 -0.32 3.36 2.69
CA LYS A 80 -0.51 4.19 1.51
C LYS A 80 0.80 4.89 1.19
N ALA A 81 1.48 4.43 0.15
CA ALA A 81 2.72 5.04 -0.32
C ALA A 81 2.42 6.04 -1.44
N TYR A 82 2.29 7.31 -1.09
CA TYR A 82 2.00 8.38 -2.03
C TYR A 82 3.25 8.74 -2.84
N TYR A 83 3.05 8.94 -4.13
CA TYR A 83 4.12 9.31 -5.05
C TYR A 83 3.71 10.51 -5.91
N GLN A 84 4.73 11.22 -6.39
CA GLN A 84 4.57 12.28 -7.38
C GLN A 84 5.14 11.78 -8.72
N HIS A 85 4.48 12.15 -9.81
CA HIS A 85 5.01 11.95 -11.17
C HIS A 85 6.11 12.96 -11.47
#